data_AF-A0A6T5X817-F1
#
_entry.id   AF-A0A6T5X817-F1
#
_cell.length_a   1.000
_cell.length_b   1.000
_cell.length_c   1.000
_cell.angle_alpha   90.00
_cell.angle_beta   90.00
_cell.angle_gamma   90.00
#
_symmetry.space_group_name_H-M   'P 1'
#
loop_
_entity.id
_entity.type
_entity.pdbx_description
1 polymer ?
#
loop_
_entity_poly.entity_id
_entity_poly.type
_entity_poly.pdbx_seq_one_letter_code
_entity_poly.pdbx_strand_id
1 'polypeptide(L)'
;DRGTSLRIKKTQNLLTTWVEVGDLSEVAMTFSFKGVGMEDGDGFFLRVKFNGGNWITVDEWLLGTDFNNNGVWNEETVLDMEIPDGKTKMKFLFKGLSNQANDKVYIDDVLLEGKALTQSSSA
;
A
#
# COMPACT_ATOMS: atom_id res chain seq x y z
N ASP A 1 -0.94 -20.68 -10.10
CA ASP A 1 -0.96 -20.72 -8.64
C ASP A 1 0.20 -19.86 -8.15
N ARG A 2 -0.07 -18.65 -7.62
CA ARG A 2 0.97 -17.78 -7.03
C ARG A 2 1.07 -18.18 -5.56
N GLY A 3 2.23 -18.71 -5.17
CA GLY A 3 2.40 -19.75 -4.16
C GLY A 3 2.18 -19.40 -2.68
N THR A 4 1.84 -18.16 -2.30
CA THR A 4 1.33 -17.73 -0.98
C THR A 4 1.09 -16.23 -1.06
N SER A 5 -0.03 -15.71 -0.52
CA SER A 5 -0.30 -14.26 -0.44
C SER A 5 -0.48 -13.80 1.00
N LEU A 6 -0.27 -12.50 1.23
CA LEU A 6 -0.63 -11.87 2.49
C LEU A 6 -2.15 -11.71 2.56
N ARG A 7 -2.74 -11.85 3.75
CA ARG A 7 -4.19 -11.75 3.94
C ARG A 7 -4.55 -10.70 4.99
N ILE A 8 -5.43 -9.80 4.61
CA ILE A 8 -6.18 -8.91 5.50
C ILE A 8 -7.57 -9.51 5.70
N LYS A 9 -8.01 -9.65 6.95
CA LYS A 9 -9.37 -10.06 7.30
C LYS A 9 -10.04 -8.95 8.13
N LYS A 10 -11.26 -8.55 7.79
CA LYS A 10 -11.94 -7.41 8.45
C LYS A 10 -11.05 -6.15 8.44
N THR A 11 -10.87 -5.51 9.59
CA THR A 11 -10.06 -4.32 9.82
C THR A 11 -8.60 -4.63 10.17
N GLN A 12 -8.10 -5.83 9.86
CA GLN A 12 -6.71 -6.19 10.06
C GLN A 12 -5.76 -5.29 9.26
N ASN A 13 -4.51 -5.27 9.69
CA ASN A 13 -3.46 -4.43 9.16
C ASN A 13 -2.30 -5.32 8.70
N LEU A 14 -1.76 -5.05 7.52
CA LEU A 14 -0.42 -5.48 7.12
C LEU A 14 0.50 -4.28 7.21
N LEU A 15 1.50 -4.36 8.08
CA LEU A 15 2.39 -3.26 8.40
C LEU A 15 3.82 -3.65 8.07
N THR A 16 4.52 -2.80 7.32
CA THR A 16 5.96 -2.99 7.07
C THR A 16 6.77 -2.60 8.31
N THR A 17 7.99 -3.12 8.39
CA THR A 17 9.04 -2.46 9.17
C THR A 17 9.37 -1.09 8.56
N TRP A 18 10.19 -0.30 9.26
CA TRP A 18 10.71 0.93 8.66
C TRP A 18 11.58 0.61 7.44
N VAL A 19 11.42 1.39 6.39
CA VAL A 19 12.25 1.40 5.18
C VAL A 19 13.05 2.70 5.18
N GLU A 20 14.35 2.62 4.92
CA GLU A 20 15.20 3.81 4.79
C GLU A 20 14.94 4.47 3.43
N VAL A 21 14.68 5.77 3.43
CA VAL A 21 14.31 6.57 2.24
C VAL A 21 15.07 7.88 2.15
N GLY A 22 16.05 8.11 3.03
CA GLY A 22 16.72 9.41 3.16
C GLY A 22 17.51 9.85 1.92
N ASP A 23 17.81 8.93 1.01
CA ASP A 23 18.51 9.20 -0.25
C ASP A 23 17.55 9.22 -1.46
N LEU A 24 16.23 9.21 -1.23
CA LEU A 24 15.19 9.12 -2.27
C LEU A 24 14.30 10.37 -2.30
N SER A 25 13.95 10.83 -3.50
CA SER A 25 13.00 11.95 -3.69
C SER A 25 11.56 11.47 -3.64
N GLU A 26 11.32 10.28 -4.19
CA GLU A 26 10.01 9.67 -4.37
C GLU A 26 10.14 8.15 -4.22
N VAL A 27 9.03 7.53 -3.84
CA VAL A 27 8.87 6.08 -3.84
C VAL A 27 7.62 5.70 -4.64
N ALA A 28 7.71 4.63 -5.43
CA ALA A 28 6.60 4.00 -6.11
C ALA A 28 6.35 2.60 -5.52
N MET A 29 5.09 2.17 -5.49
CA MET A 29 4.70 0.84 -5.06
C MET A 29 3.81 0.17 -6.09
N THR A 30 4.21 -1.00 -6.55
CA THR A 30 3.39 -1.89 -7.38
C THR A 30 2.99 -3.11 -6.56
N PHE A 31 1.74 -3.54 -6.67
CA PHE A 31 1.27 -4.74 -5.98
C PHE A 31 0.08 -5.37 -6.70
N SER A 32 -0.12 -6.66 -6.47
CA SER A 32 -1.34 -7.35 -6.87
C SER A 32 -2.30 -7.48 -5.68
N PHE A 33 -3.60 -7.34 -5.91
CA PHE A 33 -4.61 -7.58 -4.88
C PHE A 33 -5.87 -8.26 -5.40
N LYS A 34 -6.62 -8.91 -4.49
CA LYS A 34 -8.00 -9.36 -4.75
C LYS A 34 -8.85 -9.37 -3.50
N GLY A 35 -10.14 -9.07 -3.66
CA GLY A 35 -11.15 -9.28 -2.63
C GLY A 35 -11.85 -10.63 -2.76
N VAL A 36 -12.23 -11.21 -1.62
CA VAL A 36 -13.04 -12.44 -1.55
C VAL A 36 -14.07 -12.32 -0.44
N GLY A 37 -15.33 -12.51 -0.81
CA GLY A 37 -16.44 -12.62 0.14
C GLY A 37 -16.80 -11.30 0.83
N MET A 38 -16.51 -10.18 0.16
CA MET A 38 -16.75 -8.80 0.61
C MET A 38 -18.05 -8.23 0.02
N GLU A 39 -18.59 -7.18 0.63
CA GLU A 39 -19.76 -6.45 0.12
C GLU A 39 -19.39 -5.12 -0.57
N ASP A 40 -20.32 -4.55 -1.35
CA ASP A 40 -20.13 -3.23 -1.98
C ASP A 40 -19.81 -2.17 -0.90
N GLY A 41 -18.74 -1.41 -1.13
CA GLY A 41 -18.20 -0.44 -0.17
C GLY A 41 -17.19 -0.99 0.83
N ASP A 42 -16.97 -2.32 0.89
CA ASP A 42 -15.82 -2.87 1.61
C ASP A 42 -14.54 -2.66 0.81
N GLY A 43 -13.40 -2.55 1.50
CA GLY A 43 -12.15 -2.30 0.82
C GLY A 43 -10.91 -2.39 1.68
N PHE A 44 -9.89 -1.66 1.26
CA PHE A 44 -8.69 -1.43 2.05
C PHE A 44 -8.05 -0.09 1.66
N PHE A 45 -7.26 0.45 2.59
CA PHE A 45 -6.42 1.62 2.35
C PHE A 45 -4.97 1.20 2.18
N LEU A 46 -4.23 1.93 1.33
CA LEU A 46 -2.80 2.09 1.48
C LEU A 46 -2.52 3.39 2.26
N ARG A 47 -1.77 3.26 3.35
CA ARG A 47 -1.37 4.39 4.19
C ARG A 47 0.12 4.40 4.43
N VAL A 48 0.67 5.59 4.61
CA VAL A 48 2.10 5.79 4.84
C VAL A 48 2.37 6.61 6.08
N LYS A 49 3.54 6.42 6.67
CA LYS A 49 4.01 7.19 7.82
C LYS A 49 5.51 7.43 7.71
N PHE A 50 5.92 8.69 7.79
CA PHE A 50 7.32 9.08 7.90
C PHE A 50 7.81 9.11 9.36
N ASN A 51 9.12 9.03 9.58
CA ASN A 51 9.71 9.20 10.91
C ASN A 51 9.27 10.53 11.55
N GLY A 52 8.71 10.43 12.76
CA GLY A 52 8.12 11.55 13.50
C GLY A 52 6.82 12.13 12.94
N GLY A 53 6.23 11.53 11.89
CA GLY A 53 4.97 11.97 11.28
C GLY A 53 3.73 11.24 11.78
N ASN A 54 2.58 11.55 11.16
CA ASN A 54 1.31 10.85 11.33
C ASN A 54 1.04 9.91 10.14
N TRP A 55 0.03 9.04 10.25
CA TRP A 55 -0.43 8.21 9.14
C TRP A 55 -1.20 9.05 8.12
N ILE A 56 -0.77 9.00 6.86
CA ILE A 56 -1.38 9.67 5.72
C ILE A 56 -2.02 8.59 4.84
N THR A 57 -3.25 8.81 4.38
CA THR A 57 -3.86 7.93 3.36
C THR A 57 -3.30 8.29 2.01
N VAL A 58 -2.75 7.30 1.32
CA VAL A 58 -2.28 7.45 -0.06
C VAL A 58 -3.41 7.14 -1.01
N ASP A 59 -4.08 6.01 -0.78
CA ASP A 59 -5.19 5.58 -1.64
C ASP A 59 -6.16 4.63 -0.91
N GLU A 60 -7.33 4.42 -1.51
CA GLU A 60 -8.42 3.55 -1.07
C GLU A 60 -8.98 2.78 -2.27
N TRP A 61 -9.14 1.46 -2.12
CA TRP A 61 -9.83 0.63 -3.12
C TRP A 61 -11.07 0.02 -2.48
N LEU A 62 -12.23 0.27 -3.08
CA LEU A 62 -13.54 -0.18 -2.64
C LEU A 62 -14.16 -1.14 -3.66
N LEU A 63 -14.80 -2.17 -3.14
CA LEU A 63 -15.57 -3.11 -3.94
C LEU A 63 -16.81 -2.42 -4.51
N GLY A 64 -17.08 -2.66 -5.80
CA GLY A 64 -18.16 -2.02 -6.55
C GLY A 64 -17.76 -0.68 -7.18
N THR A 65 -16.63 -0.10 -6.76
CA THR A 65 -16.04 1.11 -7.37
C THR A 65 -14.78 0.76 -8.16
N ASP A 66 -13.80 0.16 -7.49
CA ASP A 66 -12.45 -0.03 -8.03
C ASP A 66 -12.20 -1.49 -8.45
N PHE A 67 -12.86 -2.44 -7.79
CA PHE A 67 -12.76 -3.86 -8.11
C PHE A 67 -14.05 -4.63 -7.82
N ASN A 68 -14.11 -5.87 -8.29
CA ASN A 68 -15.29 -6.74 -8.18
C ASN A 68 -15.03 -7.95 -7.26
N ASN A 69 -16.08 -8.48 -6.65
CA ASN A 69 -16.03 -9.68 -5.79
C ASN A 69 -16.00 -11.00 -6.59
N ASN A 70 -15.13 -11.11 -7.58
CA ASN A 70 -15.01 -12.28 -8.45
C ASN A 70 -13.74 -13.11 -8.20
N GLY A 71 -12.93 -12.72 -7.20
CA GLY A 71 -11.67 -13.39 -6.87
C GLY A 71 -10.56 -13.22 -7.92
N VAL A 72 -10.73 -12.29 -8.86
CA VAL A 72 -9.71 -11.91 -9.85
C VAL A 72 -8.66 -11.02 -9.20
N TRP A 73 -7.40 -11.25 -9.56
CA TRP A 73 -6.29 -10.40 -9.16
C TRP A 73 -6.27 -9.13 -10.02
N ASN A 74 -6.21 -7.98 -9.37
CA ASN A 74 -5.93 -6.68 -9.97
C ASN A 74 -4.46 -6.32 -9.70
N GLU A 75 -3.86 -5.56 -10.60
CA GLU A 75 -2.49 -5.04 -10.46
C GLU A 75 -2.58 -3.52 -10.34
N GLU A 76 -1.94 -2.98 -9.30
CA GLU A 76 -1.95 -1.55 -8.99
C GLU A 76 -0.55 -1.01 -8.98
N THR A 77 -0.41 0.25 -9.39
CA THR A 77 0.83 1.00 -9.27
C THR A 77 0.54 2.39 -8.74
N VAL A 78 1.02 2.63 -7.53
CA VAL A 78 0.96 3.93 -6.86
C VAL A 78 2.29 4.63 -7.09
N LEU A 79 2.26 5.69 -7.90
CA LEU A 79 3.43 6.45 -8.29
C LEU A 79 3.67 7.65 -7.35
N ASP A 80 4.87 8.19 -7.45
CA ASP A 80 5.23 9.54 -6.98
C ASP A 80 4.88 9.85 -5.52
N MET A 81 5.04 8.88 -4.60
CA MET A 81 4.96 9.18 -3.17
C MET A 81 6.20 9.96 -2.74
N GLU A 82 6.08 11.29 -2.77
CA GLU A 82 7.16 12.22 -2.40
C GLU A 82 7.66 12.00 -0.97
N ILE A 83 8.99 12.07 -0.80
CA ILE A 83 9.67 12.02 0.48
C ILE A 83 9.92 13.46 0.95
N PRO A 84 9.25 13.93 2.02
CA PRO A 84 9.46 15.30 2.49
C PRO A 84 10.87 15.52 3.01
N ASP A 85 11.38 16.75 2.88
CA ASP A 85 12.70 17.15 3.36
C ASP A 85 12.96 16.71 4.81
N GLY A 86 14.14 16.12 5.02
CA GLY A 86 14.58 15.64 6.34
C GLY A 86 13.88 14.36 6.84
N LYS A 87 12.99 13.76 6.05
CA LYS A 87 12.48 12.41 6.34
C LYS A 87 13.46 11.36 5.84
N THR A 88 13.77 10.41 6.71
CA THR A 88 14.79 9.38 6.44
C THR A 88 14.22 7.98 6.51
N LYS A 89 13.04 7.80 7.11
CA LYS A 89 12.37 6.50 7.18
C LYS A 89 10.89 6.62 6.88
N MET A 90 10.36 5.58 6.22
CA MET A 90 8.96 5.45 5.86
C MET A 90 8.40 4.09 6.27
N LYS A 91 7.11 4.01 6.54
CA LYS A 91 6.35 2.78 6.80
C LYS A 91 5.10 2.75 5.93
N PHE A 92 4.73 1.55 5.51
CA PHE A 92 3.53 1.29 4.72
C PHE A 92 2.56 0.43 5.51
N LEU A 93 1.28 0.72 5.35
CA LEU A 93 0.18 0.05 6.02
C LEU A 93 -0.93 -0.22 5.00
N PHE A 94 -1.17 -1.50 4.71
CA PHE A 94 -2.43 -1.92 4.12
C PHE A 94 -3.42 -2.16 5.26
N LYS A 95 -4.50 -1.36 5.30
CA LYS A 95 -5.51 -1.40 6.35
C LYS A 95 -6.84 -1.85 5.76
N GLY A 96 -7.39 -2.95 6.25
CA GLY A 96 -8.72 -3.40 5.85
C GLY A 96 -9.82 -2.43 6.27
N LEU A 97 -10.82 -2.30 5.40
CA LEU A 97 -12.03 -1.51 5.54
C LEU A 97 -13.24 -2.43 5.32
N SER A 98 -13.34 -3.47 6.14
CA SER A 98 -14.46 -4.43 6.08
C SER A 98 -14.75 -4.95 7.49
N ASN A 99 -15.92 -5.55 7.72
CA ASN A 99 -16.38 -5.87 9.08
C ASN A 99 -16.85 -7.32 9.31
N GLN A 100 -17.08 -8.10 8.25
CA GLN A 100 -17.53 -9.49 8.33
C GLN A 100 -16.40 -10.50 8.33
N ALA A 101 -16.68 -11.70 8.85
CA ALA A 101 -15.66 -12.73 9.06
C ALA A 101 -15.22 -13.43 7.77
N ASN A 102 -15.97 -13.27 6.69
CA ASN A 102 -15.71 -13.77 5.36
C ASN A 102 -14.86 -12.80 4.52
N ASP A 103 -14.93 -11.50 4.82
CA ASP A 103 -14.23 -10.43 4.09
C ASP A 103 -12.73 -10.59 4.19
N LYS A 104 -12.12 -10.80 3.02
CA LYS A 104 -10.68 -10.98 2.90
C LYS A 104 -10.19 -10.18 1.71
N VAL A 105 -9.14 -9.42 1.94
CA VAL A 105 -8.28 -8.89 0.88
C VAL A 105 -6.98 -9.69 0.91
N TYR A 106 -6.54 -10.14 -0.27
CA TYR A 106 -5.23 -10.74 -0.45
C TYR A 106 -4.34 -9.77 -1.19
N ILE A 107 -3.08 -9.64 -0.74
CA ILE A 107 -2.04 -8.81 -1.35
C ILE A 107 -0.87 -9.72 -1.71
N ASP A 108 -0.32 -9.54 -2.90
CA ASP A 108 0.83 -10.31 -3.41
C ASP A 108 1.70 -9.46 -4.36
N ASP A 109 2.86 -9.98 -4.74
CA ASP A 109 3.78 -9.37 -5.72
C ASP A 109 4.08 -7.89 -5.43
N VAL A 110 4.35 -7.57 -4.16
CA VAL A 110 4.65 -6.21 -3.73
C VAL A 110 6.08 -5.83 -4.13
N LEU A 111 6.20 -4.81 -4.97
CA LEU A 111 7.45 -4.17 -5.37
C LEU A 111 7.46 -2.73 -4.88
N LEU A 112 8.58 -2.31 -4.30
CA LEU A 112 8.84 -0.94 -3.86
C LEU A 112 10.07 -0.41 -4.59
N GLU A 113 9.92 0.71 -5.27
CA GLU A 113 11.00 1.34 -6.04
C GLU A 113 11.23 2.77 -5.58
N GLY A 114 12.48 3.18 -5.56
CA GLY A 114 12.89 4.51 -5.13
C GLY A 114 13.53 5.30 -6.26
N LYS A 115 13.21 6.58 -6.36
CA LYS A 115 13.93 7.53 -7.23
C LYS A 115 14.96 8.27 -6.39
N ALA A 116 16.21 8.26 -6.83
CA ALA A 116 17.31 8.89 -6.11
C ALA A 116 17.10 10.41 -5.98
N LEU A 117 17.40 10.97 -4.80
CA LEU A 117 17.54 12.41 -4.64
C LEU A 117 18.66 12.90 -5.54
N THR A 118 18.34 13.74 -6.52
CA THR A 118 19.37 14.45 -7.28
C THR A 118 19.97 15.51 -6.38
N GLN A 119 21.16 15.25 -5.84
CA GLN A 119 21.94 16.31 -5.21
C GLN A 119 22.43 17.23 -6.31
N SER A 120 21.98 18.49 -6.29
CA SER A 120 22.57 19.53 -7.13
C SER A 120 24.02 19.71 -6.69
N SER A 121 24.97 19.17 -7.46
CA SER A 121 26.38 19.46 -7.30
C SER A 121 26.56 20.97 -7.47
N SER A 122 26.82 21.67 -6.37
CA SER A 122 27.28 23.06 -6.45
C SER A 122 28.73 23.01 -6.93
N ALA A 123 28.96 23.49 -8.15
CA ALA A 123 30.30 23.75 -8.69
C ALA A 123 30.94 24.96 -7.99
#